data_AF-A0A973IZ61-F1
#
_entry.id   AF-A0A973IZ61-F1
#
_cell.length_a   1.000
_cell.length_b   1.000
_cell.length_c   1.000
_cell.angle_alpha   90.00
_cell.angle_beta   90.00
_cell.angle_gamma   90.00
#
_symmetry.space_group_name_H-M   'P 1'
#
loop_
_entity.id
_entity.type
_entity.pdbx_description
1 polymer ?
#
loop_
_entity_poly.entity_id
_entity_poly.type
_entity_poly.pdbx_seq_one_letter_code
_entity_poly.pdbx_strand_id
1 'polypeptide(L)'
;MITRRFFAPSSLVIAGEAESLYGKPALACTVTSGVYVSITSSNKLHLSPEDESVYNAVKMYCVKRDIALHDEPFSLSLMVEKSELPFYHPRIPVLVAAVFHFLTGQVLSTSEVNNLSYQILKKSYPKLSGLENSASCLGGLIYYRKEFEFLKGIYQLPFKFAFAFQDEFSVAHFYNDRYLSVSDRYKELYRTNPRKAEKGLMEIEKTVKRLVVAIAKEDVKLFRDSLETIKNTYDKLGCVYVSTNTSLNDTEIFHPSYEGIRMLT
;
A
#
# COMPACT_ATOMS: atom_id res chain seq x y z
N MET A 1 22.22 -7.20 25.79
CA MET A 1 21.09 -6.43 25.24
C MET A 1 20.64 -7.14 23.98
N ILE A 2 19.42 -7.68 23.95
CA ILE A 2 18.90 -8.39 22.78
C ILE A 2 18.14 -7.36 21.94
N THR A 3 18.59 -7.16 20.70
CA THR A 3 17.89 -6.33 19.72
C THR A 3 17.34 -7.25 18.63
N ARG A 4 16.04 -7.14 18.36
CA ARG A 4 15.38 -7.88 17.28
C ARG A 4 14.95 -6.90 16.19
N ARG A 5 15.14 -7.29 14.93
CA ARG A 5 14.79 -6.49 13.75
C ARG A 5 13.64 -7.11 12.99
N PHE A 6 12.70 -6.27 12.58
CA PHE A 6 11.54 -6.59 11.76
C PHE A 6 11.57 -5.72 10.51
N PHE A 7 11.00 -6.23 9.42
CA PHE A 7 10.94 -5.52 8.14
C PHE A 7 9.55 -5.65 7.53
N ALA A 8 9.05 -4.57 6.93
CA ALA A 8 7.94 -4.63 5.98
C ALA A 8 8.32 -3.86 4.71
N PRO A 9 8.15 -4.46 3.51
CA PRO A 9 8.41 -3.77 2.26
C PRO A 9 7.38 -2.67 2.01
N SER A 10 7.82 -1.58 1.40
CA SER A 10 6.91 -0.57 0.85
C SER A 10 6.10 -1.16 -0.30
N SER A 11 4.89 -0.63 -0.50
CA SER A 11 4.02 -0.99 -1.61
C SER A 11 3.86 0.16 -2.62
N LEU A 12 3.72 -0.20 -3.89
CA LEU A 12 3.35 0.67 -4.99
C LEU A 12 2.00 0.22 -5.54
N VAL A 13 1.02 1.12 -5.52
CA VAL A 13 -0.26 0.93 -6.21
C VAL A 13 -0.03 1.18 -7.70
N ILE A 14 -0.37 0.19 -8.52
CA ILE A 14 -0.25 0.27 -9.98
C ILE A 14 -1.53 0.85 -10.57
N ALA A 15 -2.69 0.37 -10.11
CA ALA A 15 -4.00 0.79 -10.63
C ALA A 15 -5.16 0.37 -9.72
N GLY A 16 -6.32 1.04 -9.87
CA GLY A 16 -7.61 0.55 -9.39
C GLY A 16 -7.94 0.83 -7.91
N GLU A 17 -7.08 1.54 -7.19
CA GLU A 17 -7.21 1.69 -5.73
C GLU A 17 -8.45 2.52 -5.32
N ALA A 18 -8.76 3.62 -6.02
CA ALA A 18 -9.98 4.38 -5.77
C ALA A 18 -11.25 3.59 -6.21
N GLU A 19 -11.14 2.84 -7.29
CA GLU A 19 -12.20 2.03 -7.88
C GLU A 19 -12.53 0.81 -7.01
N SER A 20 -11.57 0.36 -6.20
CA SER A 20 -11.78 -0.68 -5.20
C SER A 20 -12.84 -0.31 -4.17
N LEU A 21 -13.08 0.98 -3.92
CA LEU A 21 -14.17 1.45 -3.08
C LEU A 21 -15.56 1.17 -3.70
N TYR A 22 -15.61 0.90 -5.00
CA TYR A 22 -16.80 0.61 -5.80
C TYR A 22 -16.82 -0.86 -6.29
N GLY A 23 -16.10 -1.76 -5.63
CA GLY A 23 -16.11 -3.19 -5.94
C GLY A 23 -15.27 -3.61 -7.14
N LYS A 24 -14.53 -2.68 -7.74
CA LYS A 24 -13.63 -2.96 -8.87
C LYS A 24 -12.28 -3.48 -8.36
N PRO A 25 -11.51 -4.19 -9.21
CA PRO A 25 -10.22 -4.69 -8.79
C PRO A 25 -9.16 -3.59 -8.76
N ALA A 26 -8.19 -3.79 -7.89
CA ALA A 26 -6.97 -3.00 -7.79
C ALA A 26 -5.74 -3.90 -7.86
N LEU A 27 -4.62 -3.30 -8.25
CA LEU A 27 -3.35 -3.97 -8.39
C LEU A 27 -2.28 -3.15 -7.67
N ALA A 28 -1.57 -3.79 -6.75
CA ALA A 28 -0.40 -3.22 -6.09
C ALA A 28 0.72 -4.25 -6.03
N CYS A 29 1.92 -3.78 -5.80
CA CYS A 29 3.11 -4.60 -5.69
C CYS A 29 4.01 -4.09 -4.59
N THR A 30 4.92 -4.94 -4.11
CA THR A 30 5.97 -4.51 -3.17
C THR A 30 7.27 -4.19 -3.87
N VAL A 31 7.97 -3.18 -3.37
CA VAL A 31 9.32 -2.82 -3.82
C VAL A 31 10.36 -3.30 -2.81
N THR A 32 11.65 -3.26 -3.19
CA THR A 32 12.74 -3.71 -2.32
C THR A 32 12.98 -2.82 -1.11
N SER A 33 12.63 -1.54 -1.19
CA SER A 33 12.73 -0.62 -0.07
C SER A 33 11.58 -0.81 0.93
N GLY A 34 11.80 -0.47 2.19
CA GLY A 34 10.79 -0.62 3.22
C GLY A 34 11.16 0.00 4.55
N VAL A 35 10.49 -0.49 5.60
CA VAL A 35 10.66 0.01 6.96
C VAL A 35 11.19 -1.09 7.86
N TYR A 36 12.27 -0.80 8.57
CA TYR A 36 12.79 -1.63 9.63
C TYR A 36 12.34 -1.10 10.99
N VAL A 37 11.91 -2.00 11.86
CA VAL A 37 11.71 -1.70 13.29
C VAL A 37 12.70 -2.54 14.08
N SER A 38 13.47 -1.88 14.93
CA SER A 38 14.30 -2.55 15.93
C SER A 38 13.69 -2.35 17.31
N ILE A 39 13.38 -3.45 17.99
CA ILE A 39 12.92 -3.44 19.38
C ILE A 39 14.06 -3.89 20.28
N THR A 40 14.29 -3.12 21.34
CA THR A 40 15.38 -3.36 22.30
C THR A 40 14.84 -3.25 23.71
N SER A 41 15.04 -4.31 24.52
CA SER A 41 14.71 -4.29 25.95
C SER A 41 15.40 -3.10 26.63
N SER A 42 14.67 -2.37 27.45
CA SER A 42 15.14 -1.16 28.10
C SER A 42 14.60 -1.10 29.53
N ASN A 43 15.09 -0.14 30.31
CA ASN A 43 14.57 0.08 31.66
C ASN A 43 13.32 1.00 31.66
N LYS A 44 12.96 1.57 30.50
CA LYS A 44 11.87 2.54 30.33
C LYS A 44 11.20 2.38 28.97
N LEU A 45 9.87 2.41 28.97
CA LEU A 45 9.09 2.44 27.74
C LEU A 45 9.31 3.76 27.01
N HIS A 46 9.78 3.69 25.75
CA HIS A 46 9.96 4.86 24.88
C HIS A 46 9.22 4.64 23.56
N LEU A 47 8.06 5.28 23.43
CA LEU A 47 7.20 5.23 22.24
C LEU A 47 6.84 6.66 21.81
N SER A 48 6.71 6.90 20.50
CA SER A 48 6.03 8.11 20.01
C SER A 48 4.51 7.99 20.24
N PRO A 49 3.75 9.10 20.22
CA PRO A 49 2.28 9.04 20.33
C PRO A 49 1.63 8.12 19.29
N GLU A 50 2.15 8.09 18.07
CA GLU A 50 1.66 7.20 17.00
C GLU A 50 1.95 5.72 17.31
N ASP A 51 3.15 5.41 17.80
CA ASP A 51 3.55 4.04 18.14
C ASP A 51 2.80 3.53 19.37
N GLU A 52 2.45 4.42 20.31
CA GLU A 52 1.62 4.10 21.47
C GLU A 52 0.22 3.60 21.06
N SER A 53 -0.35 4.16 19.99
CA SER A 53 -1.64 3.70 19.45
C SER A 53 -1.57 2.25 18.93
N VAL A 54 -0.45 1.88 18.29
CA VAL A 54 -0.19 0.52 17.81
C VAL A 54 0.03 -0.41 19.00
N TYR A 55 0.85 0.01 19.96
CA TYR A 55 1.12 -0.73 21.19
C TYR A 55 -0.16 -1.11 21.93
N ASN A 56 -1.02 -0.13 22.17
CA ASN A 56 -2.30 -0.33 22.85
C ASN A 56 -3.23 -1.24 22.05
N ALA A 57 -3.28 -1.10 20.72
CA ALA A 57 -4.09 -1.98 19.87
C ALA A 57 -3.63 -3.44 19.93
N VAL A 58 -2.32 -3.70 19.91
CA VAL A 58 -1.75 -5.04 20.06
C VAL A 58 -2.01 -5.60 21.46
N LYS A 59 -1.80 -4.81 22.51
CA LYS A 59 -2.09 -5.23 23.89
C LYS A 59 -3.55 -5.62 24.08
N MET A 60 -4.48 -4.80 23.59
CA MET A 60 -5.91 -5.13 23.62
C MET A 60 -6.25 -6.39 22.81
N TYR A 61 -5.59 -6.59 21.66
CA TYR A 61 -5.77 -7.80 20.87
C TYR A 61 -5.38 -9.05 21.65
N CYS A 62 -4.23 -9.03 22.34
CA CYS A 62 -3.79 -10.13 23.19
C CYS A 62 -4.77 -10.41 24.33
N VAL A 63 -5.21 -9.36 25.05
CA VAL A 63 -6.20 -9.48 26.14
C VAL A 63 -7.50 -10.11 25.65
N LYS A 64 -8.04 -9.67 24.50
CA LYS A 64 -9.29 -10.21 23.93
C LYS A 64 -9.19 -11.69 23.54
N ARG A 65 -7.97 -12.21 23.37
CA ARG A 65 -7.70 -13.60 22.97
C ARG A 65 -7.07 -14.44 24.06
N ASP A 66 -7.00 -13.90 25.28
CA ASP A 66 -6.38 -14.57 26.42
C ASP A 66 -4.93 -15.00 26.15
N ILE A 67 -4.18 -14.17 25.42
CA ILE A 67 -2.76 -14.39 25.11
C ILE A 67 -1.93 -13.80 26.25
N ALA A 68 -1.11 -14.63 26.89
CA ALA A 68 -0.20 -14.22 27.95
C ALA A 68 0.78 -13.13 27.48
N LEU A 69 0.98 -12.13 28.34
CA LEU A 69 1.83 -10.98 28.07
C LEU A 69 3.08 -10.99 28.96
N HIS A 70 4.23 -10.72 28.34
CA HIS A 70 5.48 -10.34 28.97
C HIS A 70 5.59 -8.81 28.90
N ASP A 71 5.11 -8.12 29.93
CA ASP A 71 5.08 -6.65 29.99
C ASP A 71 6.40 -6.11 30.57
N GLU A 72 7.52 -6.45 29.93
CA GLU A 72 8.83 -5.85 30.24
C GLU A 72 8.99 -4.51 29.51
N PRO A 73 9.63 -3.48 30.11
CA PRO A 73 9.84 -2.22 29.41
C PRO A 73 10.76 -2.37 28.19
N PHE A 74 10.46 -1.63 27.11
CA PHE A 74 11.26 -1.63 25.89
C PHE A 74 11.33 -0.28 25.20
N SER A 75 12.30 -0.16 24.32
CA SER A 75 12.43 0.97 23.41
C SER A 75 12.22 0.50 21.98
N LEU A 76 11.47 1.29 21.20
CA LEU A 76 11.37 1.12 19.77
C LEU A 76 12.31 2.11 19.08
N SER A 77 12.99 1.62 18.06
CA SER A 77 13.69 2.48 17.10
C SER A 77 13.21 2.12 15.70
N LEU A 78 12.67 3.12 15.02
CA LEU A 78 12.26 3.02 13.63
C LEU A 78 13.46 3.39 12.76
N MET A 79 13.89 2.46 11.90
CA MET A 79 14.87 2.72 10.87
C MET A 79 14.18 2.62 9.53
N VAL A 80 14.08 3.75 8.86
CA VAL A 80 13.52 3.80 7.53
C VAL A 80 14.66 3.63 6.55
N GLU A 81 14.64 2.54 5.77
CA GLU A 81 15.56 2.44 4.64
C GLU A 81 15.19 3.55 3.66
N LYS A 82 16.19 4.22 3.06
CA LYS A 82 15.95 5.33 2.15
C LYS A 82 15.02 4.84 1.03
N SER A 83 13.73 5.16 1.14
CA SER A 83 12.71 4.81 0.17
C SER A 83 12.14 6.08 -0.41
N GLU A 84 11.88 6.02 -1.69
CA GLU A 84 11.15 7.02 -2.44
C GLU A 84 9.65 6.72 -2.40
N LEU A 85 9.15 6.03 -1.37
CA LEU A 85 7.74 5.73 -1.19
C LEU A 85 7.27 6.12 0.21
N PRO A 86 6.00 6.54 0.36
CA PRO A 86 5.45 6.89 1.66
C PRO A 86 5.53 5.71 2.63
N PHE A 87 6.18 5.94 3.76
CA PHE A 87 6.52 4.92 4.76
C PHE A 87 5.37 4.53 5.68
N TYR A 88 4.24 5.24 5.61
CA TYR A 88 3.17 5.09 6.57
C TYR A 88 2.49 3.71 6.47
N HIS A 89 2.27 3.22 5.26
CA HIS A 89 1.62 1.93 5.01
C HIS A 89 2.44 0.72 5.45
N PRO A 90 3.77 0.62 5.20
CA PRO A 90 4.59 -0.45 5.74
C PRO A 90 4.90 -0.31 7.24
N ARG A 91 4.91 0.91 7.81
CA ARG A 91 5.22 1.16 9.24
C ARG A 91 4.27 0.43 10.19
N ILE A 92 2.95 0.46 9.95
CA ILE A 92 1.99 -0.14 10.88
C ILE A 92 2.11 -1.67 10.95
N PRO A 93 2.14 -2.41 9.83
CA PRO A 93 2.42 -3.85 9.81
C PRO A 93 3.68 -4.27 10.57
N VAL A 94 4.81 -3.60 10.31
CA VAL A 94 6.07 -3.97 10.95
C VAL A 94 6.05 -3.70 12.46
N LEU A 95 5.40 -2.61 12.89
CA LEU A 95 5.21 -2.31 14.31
C LEU A 95 4.29 -3.32 14.99
N VAL A 96 3.17 -3.71 14.35
CA VAL A 96 2.26 -4.73 14.88
C VAL A 96 3.01 -6.03 15.12
N ALA A 97 3.78 -6.50 14.13
CA ALA A 97 4.58 -7.72 14.25
C ALA A 97 5.65 -7.59 15.36
N ALA A 98 6.38 -6.47 15.38
CA ALA A 98 7.45 -6.25 16.35
C ALA A 98 6.94 -6.19 17.79
N VAL A 99 5.88 -5.41 18.03
CA VAL A 99 5.29 -5.24 19.36
C VAL A 99 4.66 -6.54 19.82
N PHE A 100 3.91 -7.25 18.96
CA PHE A 100 3.29 -8.51 19.34
C PHE A 100 4.35 -9.54 19.75
N HIS A 101 5.39 -9.69 18.94
CA HIS A 101 6.45 -10.64 19.23
C HIS A 101 7.24 -10.29 20.49
N PHE A 102 7.42 -9.00 20.76
CA PHE A 102 8.03 -8.58 22.01
C PHE A 102 7.16 -8.91 23.22
N LEU A 103 5.87 -8.57 23.15
CA LEU A 103 4.93 -8.77 24.24
C LEU A 103 4.62 -10.24 24.53
N THR A 104 4.78 -11.15 23.58
CA THR A 104 4.28 -12.54 23.72
C THR A 104 5.36 -13.59 23.49
N GLY A 105 6.49 -13.23 22.88
CA GLY A 105 7.46 -14.17 22.35
C GLY A 105 6.96 -14.98 21.13
N GLN A 106 5.75 -14.71 20.64
CA GLN A 106 5.11 -15.45 19.54
C GLN A 106 5.13 -14.66 18.24
N VAL A 107 4.91 -15.34 17.11
CA VAL A 107 4.81 -14.72 15.79
C VAL A 107 3.37 -14.81 15.30
N LEU A 108 2.76 -13.67 14.97
CA LEU A 108 1.45 -13.65 14.32
C LEU A 108 1.54 -14.19 12.89
N SER A 109 0.46 -14.81 12.43
CA SER A 109 0.33 -15.09 11.00
C SER A 109 0.25 -13.78 10.22
N THR A 110 0.71 -13.79 8.96
CA THR A 110 0.65 -12.60 8.10
C THR A 110 -0.77 -12.05 7.92
N SER A 111 -1.77 -12.94 7.92
CA SER A 111 -3.19 -12.55 7.88
C SER A 111 -3.61 -11.77 9.13
N GLU A 112 -3.16 -12.19 10.31
CA GLU A 112 -3.45 -11.48 11.55
C GLU A 112 -2.73 -10.13 11.63
N VAL A 113 -1.46 -10.07 11.23
CA VAL A 113 -0.72 -8.79 11.12
C VAL A 113 -1.47 -7.86 10.17
N ASN A 114 -1.88 -8.33 8.99
CA ASN A 114 -2.61 -7.54 8.01
C ASN A 114 -3.94 -7.01 8.57
N ASN A 115 -4.73 -7.88 9.19
CA ASN A 115 -6.03 -7.52 9.74
C ASN A 115 -5.93 -6.51 10.88
N LEU A 116 -5.02 -6.71 11.83
CA LEU A 116 -4.83 -5.78 12.95
C LEU A 116 -4.28 -4.44 12.45
N SER A 117 -3.33 -4.46 11.52
CA SER A 117 -2.79 -3.25 10.90
C SER A 117 -3.87 -2.48 10.14
N TYR A 118 -4.74 -3.18 9.41
CA TYR A 118 -5.87 -2.57 8.74
C TYR A 118 -6.79 -1.85 9.72
N GLN A 119 -7.14 -2.50 10.84
CA GLN A 119 -8.01 -1.91 11.86
C GLN A 119 -7.40 -0.65 12.50
N ILE A 120 -6.09 -0.63 12.72
CA ILE A 120 -5.37 0.54 13.24
C ILE A 120 -5.41 1.67 12.20
N LEU A 121 -4.98 1.38 10.97
CA LEU A 121 -4.93 2.36 9.87
C LEU A 121 -6.31 2.96 9.58
N LYS A 122 -7.37 2.15 9.61
CA LYS A 122 -8.74 2.58 9.32
C LYS A 122 -9.28 3.63 10.29
N LYS A 123 -8.79 3.65 11.54
CA LYS A 123 -9.17 4.68 12.53
C LYS A 123 -8.67 6.06 12.12
N SER A 124 -7.43 6.13 11.63
CA SER A 124 -6.82 7.39 11.19
C SER A 124 -7.21 7.76 9.76
N TYR A 125 -7.50 6.77 8.91
CA TYR A 125 -7.84 6.95 7.51
C TYR A 125 -9.07 6.11 7.12
N PRO A 126 -10.29 6.61 7.41
CA PRO A 126 -11.53 5.87 7.20
C PRO A 126 -11.79 5.42 5.75
N LYS A 127 -11.17 6.08 4.77
CA LYS A 127 -11.34 5.77 3.35
C LYS A 127 -10.33 4.76 2.80
N LEU A 128 -9.37 4.26 3.59
CA LEU A 128 -8.41 3.26 3.10
C LEU A 128 -9.13 1.97 2.68
N SER A 129 -8.77 1.46 1.51
CA SER A 129 -9.26 0.17 1.01
C SER A 129 -8.69 -0.99 1.82
N GLY A 130 -7.40 -0.91 2.16
CA GLY A 130 -6.61 -2.01 2.70
C GLY A 130 -5.73 -2.72 1.64
N LEU A 131 -5.51 -2.12 0.47
CA LEU A 131 -4.60 -2.66 -0.54
C LEU A 131 -3.13 -2.56 -0.11
N GLU A 132 -2.68 -1.34 0.20
CA GLU A 132 -1.26 -1.05 0.47
C GLU A 132 -0.73 -1.74 1.73
N ASN A 133 -1.52 -1.80 2.80
CA ASN A 133 -1.14 -2.56 3.99
C ASN A 133 -1.10 -4.06 3.70
N SER A 134 -2.05 -4.59 2.90
CA SER A 134 -2.05 -5.99 2.50
C SER A 134 -0.81 -6.33 1.67
N ALA A 135 -0.43 -5.47 0.73
CA ALA A 135 0.81 -5.60 -0.03
C ALA A 135 2.02 -5.57 0.89
N SER A 136 2.09 -4.62 1.81
CA SER A 136 3.20 -4.50 2.77
C SER A 136 3.30 -5.71 3.74
N CYS A 137 2.20 -6.41 4.01
CA CYS A 137 2.21 -7.63 4.83
C CYS A 137 2.57 -8.88 4.03
N LEU A 138 1.94 -9.07 2.87
CA LEU A 138 1.98 -10.33 2.12
C LEU A 138 3.17 -10.40 1.14
N GLY A 139 3.66 -9.26 0.67
CA GLY A 139 4.72 -9.21 -0.33
C GLY A 139 4.24 -9.57 -1.74
N GLY A 140 5.09 -9.26 -2.71
CA GLY A 140 4.90 -9.62 -4.12
C GLY A 140 3.84 -8.77 -4.83
N LEU A 141 3.16 -9.37 -5.80
CA LEU A 141 2.12 -8.74 -6.60
C LEU A 141 0.73 -9.10 -6.04
N ILE A 142 -0.04 -8.10 -5.66
CA ILE A 142 -1.36 -8.26 -5.04
C ILE A 142 -2.45 -7.78 -5.98
N TYR A 143 -3.32 -8.71 -6.37
CA TYR A 143 -4.62 -8.40 -6.95
C TYR A 143 -5.66 -8.33 -5.83
N TYR A 144 -6.35 -7.20 -5.73
CA TYR A 144 -7.27 -6.90 -4.65
C TYR A 144 -8.66 -6.62 -5.18
N ARG A 145 -9.68 -7.11 -4.49
CA ARG A 145 -11.08 -6.81 -4.80
C ARG A 145 -11.90 -6.72 -3.53
N LYS A 146 -12.69 -5.67 -3.40
CA LYS A 146 -13.53 -5.43 -2.22
C LYS A 146 -14.99 -5.56 -2.59
N GLU A 147 -15.60 -6.72 -2.36
CA GLU A 147 -17.05 -6.88 -2.58
C GLU A 147 -17.84 -6.14 -1.49
N PHE A 148 -17.38 -6.25 -0.24
CA PHE A 148 -17.91 -5.52 0.91
C PHE A 148 -16.77 -5.08 1.82
N GLU A 149 -17.04 -4.19 2.78
CA GLU A 149 -16.04 -3.79 3.79
C GLU A 149 -15.51 -4.99 4.59
N PHE A 150 -16.36 -5.99 4.86
CA PHE A 150 -16.01 -7.22 5.56
C PHE A 150 -15.60 -8.38 4.62
N LEU A 151 -15.80 -8.24 3.31
CA LEU A 151 -15.50 -9.28 2.31
C LEU A 151 -14.55 -8.74 1.26
N LYS A 152 -13.26 -8.97 1.51
CA LYS A 152 -12.16 -8.54 0.65
C LYS A 152 -11.42 -9.76 0.13
N GLY A 153 -11.29 -9.85 -1.18
CA GLY A 153 -10.38 -10.78 -1.83
C GLY A 153 -9.01 -10.14 -1.96
N ILE A 154 -8.01 -10.73 -1.30
CA ILE A 154 -6.61 -10.34 -1.42
C ILE A 154 -5.89 -11.56 -2.01
N TYR A 155 -5.43 -11.42 -3.25
CA TYR A 155 -4.83 -12.51 -3.99
C TYR A 155 -3.38 -12.17 -4.32
N GLN A 156 -2.45 -12.92 -3.73
CA GLN A 156 -1.07 -12.88 -4.14
C GLN A 156 -0.92 -13.65 -5.46
N LEU A 157 -0.51 -12.94 -6.51
CA LEU A 157 -0.35 -13.53 -7.83
C LEU A 157 0.95 -14.36 -7.87
N PRO A 158 0.96 -15.54 -8.53
CA PRO A 158 2.08 -16.49 -8.50
C PRO A 158 3.23 -16.10 -9.43
N PHE A 159 3.29 -14.85 -9.87
CA PHE A 159 4.30 -14.32 -10.78
C PHE A 159 4.77 -12.96 -10.30
N LYS A 160 5.94 -12.57 -10.79
CA LYS A 160 6.64 -11.36 -10.37
C LYS A 160 6.79 -10.42 -11.56
N PHE A 161 7.18 -9.18 -11.30
CA PHE A 161 7.51 -8.26 -12.37
C PHE A 161 8.82 -8.68 -13.03
N ALA A 162 8.78 -8.93 -14.34
CA ALA A 162 9.99 -9.03 -15.13
C ALA A 162 10.80 -7.73 -15.08
N PHE A 163 12.12 -7.84 -15.18
CA PHE A 163 13.03 -6.67 -15.15
C PHE A 163 12.66 -5.63 -16.21
N ALA A 164 12.15 -6.07 -17.36
CA ALA A 164 11.73 -5.22 -18.47
C ALA A 164 10.61 -4.21 -18.14
N PHE A 165 9.89 -4.38 -17.02
CA PHE A 165 8.89 -3.41 -16.58
C PHE A 165 9.46 -2.30 -15.69
N GLN A 166 10.68 -2.45 -15.16
CA GLN A 166 11.23 -1.49 -14.18
C GLN A 166 11.36 -0.08 -14.80
N ASP A 167 11.74 0.00 -16.07
CA ASP A 167 11.90 1.27 -16.80
C ASP A 167 10.57 1.97 -17.10
N GLU A 168 9.43 1.28 -16.95
CA GLU A 168 8.10 1.86 -17.17
C GLU A 168 7.55 2.57 -15.92
N PHE A 169 8.19 2.41 -14.77
CA PHE A 169 7.74 3.03 -13.53
C PHE A 169 8.44 4.37 -13.30
N SER A 170 7.64 5.43 -13.23
CA SER A 170 8.02 6.67 -12.56
C SER A 170 7.09 6.85 -11.36
N VAL A 171 7.65 6.88 -10.16
CA VAL A 171 6.87 7.09 -8.94
C VAL A 171 6.58 8.57 -8.78
N ALA A 172 5.31 8.92 -8.84
CA ALA A 172 4.83 10.24 -8.44
C ALA A 172 4.37 10.19 -6.98
N HIS A 173 4.96 11.04 -6.14
CA HIS A 173 4.54 11.20 -4.76
C HIS A 173 3.26 12.03 -4.66
N PHE A 174 2.20 11.45 -4.12
CA PHE A 174 1.00 12.20 -3.74
C PHE A 174 0.87 12.19 -2.22
N TYR A 175 1.28 13.28 -1.58
CA TYR A 175 1.03 13.49 -0.15
C TYR A 175 -0.48 13.66 0.08
N ASN A 176 -1.09 12.60 0.62
CA ASN A 176 -2.37 12.43 1.35
C ASN A 176 -3.68 13.14 0.89
N ASP A 177 -3.67 14.34 0.34
CA ASP A 177 -4.92 15.09 0.09
C ASP A 177 -5.52 14.79 -1.29
N ARG A 178 -4.69 14.36 -2.25
CA ARG A 178 -5.16 14.11 -3.63
C ARG A 178 -5.78 12.73 -3.81
N TYR A 179 -5.43 11.74 -3.01
CA TYR A 179 -6.06 10.41 -3.07
C TYR A 179 -7.54 10.50 -2.65
N LEU A 180 -7.81 11.18 -1.53
CA LEU A 180 -9.17 11.52 -1.12
C LEU A 180 -9.89 12.28 -2.24
N SER A 181 -9.18 13.15 -2.97
CA SER A 181 -9.75 13.87 -4.09
C SER A 181 -10.22 12.99 -5.26
N VAL A 182 -9.56 11.86 -5.57
CA VAL A 182 -10.03 10.96 -6.63
C VAL A 182 -11.29 10.21 -6.19
N SER A 183 -11.30 9.66 -4.97
CA SER A 183 -12.50 9.03 -4.39
C SER A 183 -13.67 10.00 -4.29
N ASP A 184 -13.43 11.23 -3.83
CA ASP A 184 -14.46 12.26 -3.71
C ASP A 184 -14.94 12.75 -5.08
N ARG A 185 -14.06 12.80 -6.09
CA ARG A 185 -14.45 13.06 -7.48
C ARG A 185 -15.31 11.93 -8.06
N TYR A 186 -15.01 10.67 -7.78
CA TYR A 186 -15.91 9.57 -8.17
C TYR A 186 -17.25 9.67 -7.48
N LYS A 187 -17.28 10.00 -6.19
CA LYS A 187 -18.52 10.20 -5.44
C LYS A 187 -19.36 11.31 -6.07
N GLU A 188 -18.74 12.43 -6.40
CA GLU A 188 -19.40 13.55 -7.05
C GLU A 188 -19.85 13.21 -8.48
N LEU A 189 -19.03 12.47 -9.23
CA LEU A 189 -19.36 12.02 -10.58
C LEU A 189 -20.52 11.02 -10.56
N TYR A 190 -20.59 10.13 -9.58
CA TYR A 190 -21.75 9.24 -9.41
C TYR A 190 -23.02 10.02 -9.08
N ARG A 191 -22.91 11.07 -8.26
CA ARG A 191 -24.04 11.92 -7.89
C ARG A 191 -24.59 12.71 -9.08
N THR A 192 -23.70 13.22 -9.93
CA THR A 192 -24.06 14.13 -11.04
C THR A 192 -24.25 13.42 -12.38
N ASN A 193 -23.50 12.36 -12.65
CA ASN A 193 -23.53 11.59 -13.89
C ASN A 193 -23.19 10.09 -13.67
N PRO A 194 -24.11 9.32 -13.05
CA PRO A 194 -23.84 7.93 -12.66
C PRO A 194 -23.51 7.01 -13.85
N ARG A 195 -24.10 7.25 -15.02
CA ARG A 195 -23.79 6.46 -16.23
C ARG A 195 -22.35 6.67 -16.69
N LYS A 196 -21.86 7.92 -16.64
CA LYS A 196 -20.47 8.23 -16.97
C LYS A 196 -19.51 7.62 -15.95
N ALA A 197 -19.83 7.71 -14.66
CA ALA A 197 -19.05 7.09 -13.59
C ALA A 197 -18.93 5.57 -13.79
N GLU A 198 -20.05 4.88 -13.96
CA GLU A 198 -20.06 3.41 -14.11
C GLU A 198 -19.29 2.97 -15.36
N LYS A 199 -19.49 3.66 -16.50
CA LYS A 199 -18.74 3.35 -17.73
C LYS A 199 -17.23 3.50 -17.51
N GLY A 200 -16.80 4.54 -16.81
CA GLY A 200 -15.40 4.74 -16.45
C GLY A 200 -14.84 3.63 -15.58
N LEU A 201 -15.59 3.22 -14.56
CA LEU A 201 -15.21 2.15 -13.65
C LEU A 201 -15.14 0.79 -14.34
N MET A 202 -16.05 0.51 -15.26
CA MET A 202 -15.99 -0.70 -16.10
C MET A 202 -14.76 -0.71 -17.00
N GLU A 203 -14.38 0.44 -17.58
CA GLU A 203 -13.18 0.53 -18.43
C GLU A 203 -11.89 0.35 -17.62
N ILE A 204 -11.81 0.95 -16.42
CA ILE A 204 -10.68 0.74 -15.51
C ILE A 204 -10.62 -0.71 -15.05
N GLU A 205 -11.74 -1.32 -14.65
CA GLU A 205 -11.81 -2.74 -14.29
C GLU A 205 -11.26 -3.64 -15.41
N LYS A 206 -11.72 -3.43 -16.64
CA LYS A 206 -11.24 -4.17 -17.81
C LYS A 206 -9.73 -3.97 -18.00
N THR A 207 -9.25 -2.75 -17.81
CA THR A 207 -7.84 -2.40 -18.02
C THR A 207 -6.93 -2.95 -16.92
N VAL A 208 -7.36 -2.96 -15.66
CA VAL A 208 -6.65 -3.62 -14.55
C VAL A 208 -6.50 -5.12 -14.82
N LYS A 209 -7.56 -5.79 -15.31
CA LYS A 209 -7.47 -7.21 -15.72
C LYS A 209 -6.48 -7.41 -16.88
N ARG A 210 -6.41 -6.47 -17.83
CA ARG A 210 -5.41 -6.49 -18.91
C ARG A 210 -3.99 -6.27 -18.40
N LEU A 211 -3.77 -5.40 -17.41
CA LEU A 211 -2.47 -5.23 -16.75
C LEU A 211 -1.98 -6.53 -16.13
N VAL A 212 -2.86 -7.26 -15.43
CA VAL A 212 -2.52 -8.57 -14.85
C VAL A 212 -2.07 -9.54 -15.94
N VAL A 213 -2.79 -9.61 -17.06
CA VAL A 213 -2.40 -10.45 -18.21
C VAL A 213 -1.09 -10.00 -18.84
N ALA A 214 -0.86 -8.69 -18.96
CA ALA A 214 0.37 -8.13 -19.49
C ALA A 214 1.58 -8.53 -18.64
N ILE A 215 1.47 -8.42 -17.32
CA ILE A 215 2.52 -8.83 -16.39
C ILE A 215 2.75 -10.35 -16.48
N ALA A 216 1.68 -11.14 -16.45
CA ALA A 216 1.78 -12.61 -16.50
C ALA A 216 2.43 -13.12 -17.80
N LYS A 217 2.31 -12.36 -18.90
CA LYS A 217 2.88 -12.69 -20.21
C LYS A 217 4.16 -11.92 -20.53
N GLU A 218 4.65 -11.10 -19.60
CA GLU A 218 5.79 -10.20 -19.81
C GLU A 218 5.64 -9.28 -21.05
N ASP A 219 4.39 -8.91 -21.39
CA ASP A 219 4.07 -8.06 -22.53
C ASP A 219 4.15 -6.57 -22.14
N VAL A 220 5.36 -6.01 -22.26
CA VAL A 220 5.68 -4.61 -21.93
C VAL A 220 4.82 -3.62 -22.71
N LYS A 221 4.55 -3.91 -23.99
CA LYS A 221 3.72 -3.04 -24.82
C LYS A 221 2.28 -3.00 -24.32
N LEU A 222 1.68 -4.17 -24.07
CA LEU A 222 0.32 -4.24 -23.52
C LEU A 222 0.24 -3.59 -22.13
N PHE A 223 1.28 -3.71 -21.32
CA PHE A 223 1.36 -3.05 -20.01
C PHE A 223 1.33 -1.53 -20.14
N ARG A 224 2.20 -0.96 -20.98
CA ARG A 224 2.24 0.49 -21.25
C ARG A 224 0.92 1.00 -21.83
N ASP A 225 0.40 0.33 -22.85
CA ASP A 225 -0.89 0.66 -23.49
C ASP A 225 -2.04 0.65 -22.45
N SER A 226 -1.97 -0.24 -21.46
CA SER A 226 -2.97 -0.33 -20.38
C SER A 226 -2.83 0.79 -19.35
N LEU A 227 -1.61 1.17 -18.95
CA LEU A 227 -1.38 2.34 -18.09
C LEU A 227 -1.87 3.63 -18.75
N GLU A 228 -1.58 3.82 -20.03
CA GLU A 228 -2.06 4.98 -20.79
C GLU A 228 -3.60 4.99 -20.89
N THR A 229 -4.22 3.82 -21.10
CA THR A 229 -5.69 3.70 -21.12
C THR A 229 -6.31 4.11 -19.77
N ILE A 230 -5.71 3.71 -18.65
CA ILE A 230 -6.17 4.13 -17.31
C ILE A 230 -6.05 5.64 -17.14
N LYS A 231 -4.90 6.23 -17.47
CA LYS A 231 -4.68 7.68 -17.43
C LYS A 231 -5.74 8.44 -18.24
N ASN A 232 -5.91 8.05 -19.51
CA ASN A 232 -6.90 8.65 -20.40
C ASN A 232 -8.34 8.49 -19.88
N THR A 233 -8.63 7.41 -19.18
CA THR A 233 -9.93 7.19 -18.56
C THR A 233 -10.15 8.14 -17.38
N TYR A 234 -9.15 8.31 -16.50
CA TYR A 234 -9.20 9.30 -15.42
C TYR A 234 -9.43 10.72 -15.93
N ASP A 235 -8.70 11.12 -16.97
CA ASP A 235 -8.83 12.45 -17.56
C ASP A 235 -10.25 12.68 -18.11
N LYS A 236 -10.82 11.71 -18.83
CA LYS A 236 -12.20 11.76 -19.33
C LYS A 236 -13.23 11.85 -18.20
N LEU A 237 -12.96 11.23 -17.06
CA LEU A 237 -13.82 11.28 -15.88
C LEU A 237 -13.67 12.59 -15.11
N GLY A 238 -12.72 13.45 -15.48
CA GLY A 238 -12.36 14.63 -14.68
C GLY A 238 -11.73 14.24 -13.34
N CYS A 239 -11.28 13.00 -13.20
CA CYS A 239 -10.54 12.47 -12.06
C CYS A 239 -9.04 12.65 -12.29
N VAL A 240 -8.65 13.81 -12.84
CA VAL A 240 -7.30 14.09 -13.33
C VAL A 240 -6.29 13.79 -12.24
N TYR A 241 -5.47 12.79 -12.54
CA TYR A 241 -4.17 12.62 -11.93
C TYR A 241 -3.33 13.80 -12.41
N VAL A 242 -2.91 14.70 -11.51
CA VAL A 242 -1.89 15.68 -11.89
C VAL A 242 -0.60 14.89 -12.09
N SER A 243 -0.37 14.37 -13.29
CA SER A 243 0.99 14.05 -13.72
C SER A 243 1.65 15.39 -14.01
N THR A 244 2.62 15.77 -13.19
CA THR A 244 3.67 16.69 -13.63
C THR A 244 4.34 16.04 -14.83
N ASN A 245 4.04 16.54 -16.03
CA ASN A 245 4.74 16.16 -17.25
C ASN A 245 5.35 17.43 -17.82
N THR A 246 6.67 17.50 -17.86
CA THR A 246 7.48 18.31 -18.77
C THR A 246 8.91 17.85 -18.57
N SER A 247 9.66 17.26 -19.49
CA SER A 247 9.51 16.63 -20.81
C SER A 247 10.94 16.12 -21.11
N LEU A 248 11.12 15.22 -22.08
CA LEU A 248 12.47 14.94 -22.59
C LEU A 248 13.08 16.13 -23.37
N ASN A 249 12.45 17.30 -23.43
CA ASN A 249 13.03 18.56 -23.90
C ASN A 249 12.10 19.73 -23.53
N ASP A 250 12.67 20.69 -22.80
CA ASP A 250 12.20 22.06 -22.54
C ASP A 250 11.42 22.35 -21.24
N THR A 251 12.25 22.73 -20.24
CA THR A 251 12.14 23.85 -19.26
C THR A 251 10.89 23.89 -18.38
N GLU A 252 10.94 23.78 -17.05
CA GLU A 252 11.94 24.21 -16.05
C GLU A 252 12.45 23.06 -15.17
N ILE A 253 13.75 23.09 -14.91
CA ILE A 253 14.53 22.00 -14.32
C ILE A 253 14.19 21.82 -12.83
N PHE A 254 13.44 20.78 -12.53
CA PHE A 254 13.86 19.81 -11.52
C PHE A 254 13.90 18.44 -12.19
N HIS A 255 15.04 18.19 -12.86
CA HIS A 255 15.42 16.85 -13.28
C HIS A 255 15.75 16.05 -12.03
N PRO A 256 15.09 14.91 -11.89
CA PRO A 256 15.86 13.70 -11.73
C PRO A 256 15.22 12.60 -12.59
N SER A 257 15.92 12.21 -13.65
CA SER A 257 15.81 10.85 -14.16
C SER A 257 16.20 9.91 -13.01
N TYR A 258 15.27 9.15 -12.46
CA TYR A 258 15.53 8.30 -11.30
C TYR A 258 15.72 6.84 -11.71
N GLU A 259 16.98 6.41 -11.73
CA GLU A 259 17.36 5.01 -11.66
C GLU A 259 17.11 4.51 -10.22
N GLY A 260 16.39 3.39 -10.03
CA GLY A 260 16.59 2.62 -8.79
C GLY A 260 15.42 1.94 -8.09
N ILE A 261 14.17 2.04 -8.57
CA ILE A 261 13.07 1.26 -7.95
C ILE A 261 13.16 -0.19 -8.41
N ARG A 262 13.86 -0.99 -7.59
CA ARG A 262 13.88 -2.44 -7.76
C ARG A 262 12.60 -3.01 -7.20
N MET A 263 11.83 -3.63 -8.07
CA MET A 263 10.69 -4.44 -7.68
C MET A 263 11.20 -5.72 -7.02
N LEU A 264 10.48 -6.24 -6.02
CA LEU A 264 10.83 -7.55 -5.46
C LEU A 264 10.58 -8.63 -6.52
N THR A 265 11.69 -9.08 -7.12
CA THR A 265 11.78 -10.17 -8.12
C THR A 265 11.98 -11.52 -7.47
#